data_AF-A0A1I0S0T2-F1
#
_entry.id   AF-A0A1I0S0T2-F1
#
_cell.length_a   1.000
_cell.length_b   1.000
_cell.length_c   1.000
_cell.angle_alpha   90.00
_cell.angle_beta   90.00
_cell.angle_gamma   90.00
#
_symmetry.space_group_name_H-M   'P 1'
#
loop_
_entity.id
_entity.type
_entity.pdbx_description
1 polymer ?
#
loop_
_entity_poly.entity_id
_entity_poly.type
_entity_poly.pdbx_seq_one_letter_code
_entity_poly.pdbx_strand_id
1 'polypeptide(L)'
;MNTDTLDFWVGNFNSEEDFYEFVEEDENFYMEEESDEKYISKFAESQDTIWLDHDFVEYGFEDGNRTIYEKFAEYSFAEQWLPILINRLNELNLDMNINSIIFLNRGQIPKPVSVEDDLFSLVYVGGIEYSA
;
A
#
# COMPACT_ATOMS: atom_id res chain seq x y z
N MET A 1 -25.42 4.21 6.93
CA MET A 1 -24.21 3.64 6.32
C MET A 1 -23.09 4.57 6.69
N ASN A 2 -22.08 4.08 7.38
CA ASN A 2 -20.89 4.86 7.66
C ASN A 2 -20.00 4.75 6.42
N THR A 3 -19.48 5.88 5.97
CA THR A 3 -18.57 5.95 4.83
C THR A 3 -17.19 6.19 5.41
N ASP A 4 -16.26 5.32 5.06
CA ASP A 4 -14.85 5.43 5.43
C ASP A 4 -14.01 5.64 4.17
N THR A 5 -12.74 5.98 4.33
CA THR A 5 -11.82 6.23 3.21
C THR A 5 -10.56 5.41 3.40
N LEU A 6 -10.16 4.69 2.37
CA LEU A 6 -8.88 3.99 2.29
C LEU A 6 -7.89 4.81 1.47
N ASP A 7 -6.70 5.05 1.99
CA ASP A 7 -5.58 5.59 1.22
C ASP A 7 -4.88 4.45 0.48
N PHE A 8 -4.52 4.67 -0.79
CA PHE A 8 -3.97 3.64 -1.69
C PHE A 8 -2.57 3.98 -2.18
N TRP A 9 -1.74 2.96 -2.23
CA TRP A 9 -0.49 2.93 -2.96
C TRP A 9 -0.52 1.76 -3.94
N VAL A 10 0.02 1.97 -5.13
CA VAL A 10 0.27 0.89 -6.10
C VAL A 10 1.73 0.92 -6.52
N GLY A 11 2.29 -0.24 -6.79
CA GLY A 11 3.71 -0.31 -7.12
C GLY A 11 4.11 -1.39 -8.10
N ASN A 12 5.38 -1.30 -8.48
CA ASN A 12 6.10 -2.33 -9.22
C ASN A 12 7.36 -2.67 -8.42
N PHE A 13 7.41 -3.90 -7.89
CA PHE A 13 8.55 -4.48 -7.18
C PHE A 13 9.20 -5.57 -8.03
N ASN A 14 10.52 -5.78 -7.87
CA ASN A 14 11.26 -6.79 -8.63
C ASN A 14 10.83 -8.22 -8.29
N SER A 15 10.44 -8.48 -7.05
CA SER A 15 9.99 -9.78 -6.59
C SER A 15 8.97 -9.68 -5.46
N GLU A 16 8.28 -10.79 -5.23
CA GLU A 16 7.37 -10.97 -4.09
C GLU A 16 8.11 -10.85 -2.76
N GLU A 17 9.33 -11.37 -2.68
CA GLU A 17 10.18 -11.29 -1.48
C GLU A 17 10.56 -9.84 -1.16
N ASP A 18 10.98 -9.05 -2.16
CA ASP A 18 11.29 -7.63 -1.98
C ASP A 18 10.08 -6.83 -1.48
N PHE A 19 8.89 -7.17 -1.96
CA PHE A 19 7.65 -6.53 -1.53
C PHE A 19 7.32 -6.86 -0.08
N TYR A 20 7.34 -8.14 0.31
CA TYR A 20 7.02 -8.52 1.69
C TYR A 20 8.07 -8.02 2.68
N GLU A 21 9.36 -8.05 2.34
CA GLU A 21 10.40 -7.42 3.18
C GLU A 21 10.18 -5.90 3.35
N PHE A 22 9.51 -5.27 2.38
CA PHE A 22 9.18 -3.85 2.46
C PHE A 22 7.98 -3.56 3.37
N VAL A 23 6.92 -4.38 3.31
CA VAL A 23 5.66 -4.10 4.02
C VAL A 23 5.51 -4.79 5.38
N GLU A 24 6.15 -5.93 5.61
CA GLU A 24 5.98 -6.71 6.84
C GLU A 24 6.60 -6.01 8.07
N GLU A 25 6.09 -6.37 9.27
CA GLU A 25 6.64 -5.85 10.52
C GLU A 25 8.06 -6.35 10.75
N ASP A 26 8.96 -5.47 11.19
CA ASP A 26 10.21 -5.87 11.82
C ASP A 26 9.91 -6.43 13.22
N GLU A 27 10.02 -7.75 13.38
CA GLU A 27 9.83 -8.42 14.67
C GLU A 27 10.71 -7.85 15.79
N ASN A 28 11.86 -7.26 15.45
CA ASN A 28 12.75 -6.64 16.41
C ASN A 28 12.24 -5.28 16.90
N PHE A 29 11.19 -4.70 16.29
CA PHE A 29 10.61 -3.42 16.68
C PHE A 29 10.22 -3.40 18.17
N TYR A 30 9.67 -4.52 18.67
CA TYR A 30 9.22 -4.64 20.06
C TYR A 30 10.30 -5.11 21.05
N MET A 31 11.49 -5.49 20.57
CA MET A 31 12.54 -6.08 21.40
C MET A 31 13.60 -5.09 21.87
N GLU A 32 13.74 -3.96 21.19
CA GLU A 32 14.74 -2.96 21.52
C GLU A 32 14.15 -1.90 22.47
N GLU A 33 14.83 -1.63 23.60
CA GLU A 33 14.41 -0.59 24.54
C GLU A 33 14.49 0.79 23.87
N GLU A 34 13.32 1.42 23.69
CA GLU A 34 13.09 2.84 23.35
C GLU A 34 14.14 3.47 22.41
N SER A 35 14.19 3.01 21.17
CA SER A 35 14.76 3.82 20.08
C SER A 35 13.63 4.62 19.42
N ASP A 36 13.63 5.93 19.64
CA ASP A 36 12.72 6.88 18.97
C ASP A 36 12.90 6.95 17.44
N GLU A 37 13.87 6.20 16.88
CA GLU A 37 14.25 6.25 15.46
C GLU A 37 13.99 4.94 14.71
N LYS A 38 13.35 3.95 15.34
CA LYS A 38 13.03 2.67 14.69
C LYS A 38 11.62 2.69 14.10
N TYR A 39 11.46 2.23 12.88
CA TYR A 39 10.16 2.09 12.21
C TYR A 39 9.69 0.65 12.23
N ILE A 40 8.38 0.44 12.31
CA ILE A 40 7.78 -0.91 12.37
C ILE A 40 7.96 -1.69 11.06
N SER A 41 8.14 -1.02 9.92
CA SER A 41 8.40 -1.63 8.62
C SER A 41 9.11 -0.63 7.71
N LYS A 42 9.69 -1.10 6.60
CA LYS A 42 10.30 -0.19 5.60
C LYS A 42 9.22 0.67 4.92
N PHE A 43 8.00 0.15 4.77
CA PHE A 43 6.87 0.95 4.32
C PHE A 43 6.59 2.09 5.30
N ALA A 44 6.46 1.80 6.60
CA ALA A 44 6.31 2.80 7.65
C ALA A 44 7.43 3.87 7.61
N GLU A 45 8.69 3.45 7.48
CA GLU A 45 9.85 4.32 7.30
C GLU A 45 9.69 5.24 6.08
N SER A 46 9.30 4.66 4.94
CA SER A 46 9.12 5.40 3.68
C SER A 46 8.04 6.50 3.76
N GLN A 47 7.14 6.38 4.75
CA GLN A 47 6.03 7.30 5.01
C GLN A 47 6.27 8.19 6.24
N ASP A 48 7.49 8.20 6.81
CA ASP A 48 7.85 8.96 8.02
C ASP A 48 6.88 8.67 9.18
N THR A 49 6.49 7.40 9.33
CA THR A 49 5.49 6.95 10.32
C THR A 49 6.06 5.79 11.13
N ILE A 50 6.48 6.05 12.38
CA ILE A 50 7.16 5.08 13.25
C ILE A 50 6.36 3.78 13.43
N TRP A 51 5.05 3.89 13.63
CA TRP A 51 4.19 2.76 13.97
C TRP A 51 2.90 2.79 13.15
N LEU A 52 2.50 1.62 12.67
CA LEU A 52 1.25 1.35 11.98
C LEU A 52 0.63 0.10 12.61
N ASP A 53 -0.69 0.10 12.76
CA ASP A 53 -1.42 -1.09 13.15
C ASP A 53 -1.62 -1.97 11.90
N HIS A 54 -0.80 -3.01 11.72
CA HIS A 54 -0.88 -3.85 10.53
C HIS A 54 -2.18 -4.67 10.43
N ASP A 55 -2.96 -4.80 11.52
CA ASP A 55 -4.32 -5.36 11.42
C ASP A 55 -5.25 -4.48 10.56
N PHE A 56 -4.89 -3.21 10.33
CA PHE A 56 -5.61 -2.27 9.46
C PHE A 56 -4.87 -1.96 8.15
N VAL A 57 -3.76 -2.64 7.86
CA VAL A 57 -3.05 -2.52 6.59
C VAL A 57 -3.33 -3.76 5.76
N GLU A 58 -3.91 -3.57 4.58
CA GLU A 58 -4.09 -4.64 3.61
C GLU A 58 -3.13 -4.41 2.44
N TYR A 59 -2.44 -5.47 2.04
CA TYR A 59 -1.41 -5.39 1.02
C TYR A 59 -1.30 -6.72 0.28
N GLY A 60 -0.72 -6.68 -0.92
CA GLY A 60 -0.37 -7.91 -1.60
C GLY A 60 0.36 -7.71 -2.92
N PHE A 61 1.02 -8.80 -3.32
CA PHE A 61 1.82 -8.87 -4.54
C PHE A 61 1.13 -9.77 -5.56
N GLU A 62 0.78 -9.20 -6.70
CA GLU A 62 0.00 -9.82 -7.76
C GLU A 62 0.76 -9.72 -9.09
N ASP A 63 1.75 -10.60 -9.26
CA ASP A 63 2.47 -10.72 -10.52
C ASP A 63 1.69 -11.56 -11.56
N GLY A 64 2.22 -11.58 -12.77
CA GLY A 64 1.71 -12.30 -13.92
C GLY A 64 0.95 -11.41 -14.90
N ASN A 65 0.69 -11.98 -16.07
CA ASN A 65 0.01 -11.32 -17.18
C ASN A 65 -1.52 -11.32 -16.98
N ARG A 66 -1.98 -10.62 -15.94
CA ARG A 66 -3.37 -10.39 -15.57
C ARG A 66 -3.67 -8.89 -15.61
N THR A 67 -4.91 -8.53 -15.85
CA THR A 67 -5.37 -7.14 -15.73
C THR A 67 -5.37 -6.69 -14.28
N ILE A 68 -5.28 -5.36 -14.03
CA ILE A 68 -5.40 -4.79 -12.66
C ILE A 68 -6.68 -5.26 -11.97
N TYR A 69 -7.77 -5.40 -12.73
CA TYR A 69 -9.03 -5.89 -12.19
C TYR A 69 -8.89 -7.32 -11.66
N GLU A 70 -8.32 -8.23 -12.45
CA GLU A 70 -8.11 -9.64 -12.07
C GLU A 70 -7.09 -9.80 -10.94
N LYS A 71 -6.13 -8.88 -10.80
CA LYS A 71 -5.14 -8.88 -9.73
C LYS A 71 -5.76 -8.54 -8.38
N PHE A 72 -6.63 -7.53 -8.33
CA PHE A 72 -7.05 -6.93 -7.07
C PHE A 72 -8.54 -7.10 -6.73
N ALA A 73 -9.30 -7.92 -7.47
CA ALA A 73 -10.73 -8.12 -7.25
C ALA A 73 -11.10 -8.86 -5.94
N GLU A 74 -10.18 -9.62 -5.35
CA GLU A 74 -10.45 -10.45 -4.17
C GLU A 74 -10.20 -9.72 -2.83
N TYR A 75 -9.70 -8.49 -2.89
CA TYR A 75 -9.37 -7.67 -1.71
C TYR A 75 -10.62 -7.05 -1.08
N SER A 76 -10.54 -6.68 0.20
CA SER A 76 -11.67 -6.14 0.95
C SER A 76 -12.29 -4.94 0.25
N PHE A 77 -13.61 -4.98 0.07
CA PHE A 77 -14.40 -3.92 -0.57
C PHE A 77 -13.98 -3.56 -2.01
N ALA A 78 -13.21 -4.42 -2.70
CA ALA A 78 -12.69 -4.16 -4.05
C ALA A 78 -13.77 -3.77 -5.06
N GLU A 79 -14.95 -4.37 -4.97
CA GLU A 79 -16.10 -4.02 -5.82
C GLU A 79 -16.45 -2.52 -5.81
N GLN A 80 -16.17 -1.82 -4.70
CA GLN A 80 -16.44 -0.40 -4.51
C GLN A 80 -15.27 0.48 -4.99
N TRP A 81 -14.03 0.18 -4.59
CA TRP A 81 -12.88 1.05 -4.85
C TRP A 81 -12.12 0.75 -6.14
N LEU A 82 -12.12 -0.49 -6.63
CA LEU A 82 -11.30 -0.92 -7.76
C LEU A 82 -11.62 -0.19 -9.08
N PRO A 83 -12.91 0.06 -9.43
CA PRO A 83 -13.22 0.86 -10.62
C PRO A 83 -12.69 2.30 -10.52
N ILE A 84 -12.67 2.88 -9.31
CA ILE A 84 -12.16 4.22 -9.06
C ILE A 84 -10.64 4.24 -9.15
N LEU A 85 -9.97 3.23 -8.57
CA LEU A 85 -8.52 3.07 -8.67
C LEU A 85 -8.08 3.00 -10.12
N ILE A 86 -8.69 2.13 -10.94
CA ILE A 86 -8.35 1.98 -12.37
C ILE A 86 -8.47 3.32 -13.11
N ASN A 87 -9.52 4.10 -12.86
CA ASN A 87 -9.67 5.42 -13.49
C ASN A 87 -8.51 6.36 -13.11
N ARG A 88 -8.09 6.38 -11.84
CA ARG A 88 -6.95 7.20 -11.39
C ARG A 88 -5.63 6.76 -12.00
N LEU A 89 -5.41 5.45 -12.12
CA LEU A 89 -4.19 4.92 -12.76
C LEU A 89 -4.10 5.35 -14.22
N ASN A 90 -5.22 5.33 -14.95
CA ASN A 90 -5.30 5.81 -16.32
C ASN A 90 -5.03 7.33 -16.42
N GLU A 91 -5.52 8.13 -15.47
CA GLU A 91 -5.29 9.59 -15.42
C GLU A 91 -3.83 9.95 -15.11
N LEU A 92 -3.17 9.16 -14.25
CA LEU A 92 -1.76 9.32 -13.90
C LEU A 92 -0.81 8.85 -15.01
N ASN A 93 -1.34 8.16 -16.04
CA ASN A 93 -0.58 7.59 -17.16
C ASN A 93 0.60 6.72 -16.66
N LEU A 94 0.36 5.97 -15.58
CA LEU A 94 1.31 5.02 -15.02
C LEU A 94 1.45 3.82 -15.94
N ASP A 95 2.65 3.25 -16.00
CA ASP A 95 2.85 1.99 -16.69
C ASP A 95 2.06 0.89 -15.97
N MET A 96 1.28 0.12 -16.72
CA MET A 96 0.29 -0.82 -16.18
C MET A 96 0.93 -2.13 -15.69
N ASN A 97 2.26 -2.16 -15.54
CA ASN A 97 3.01 -3.27 -14.97
C ASN A 97 2.93 -3.29 -13.43
N ILE A 98 1.86 -2.75 -12.84
CA ILE A 98 1.63 -2.77 -11.40
C ILE A 98 1.50 -4.22 -10.93
N ASN A 99 2.28 -4.57 -9.92
CA ASN A 99 2.28 -5.90 -9.31
C ASN A 99 2.11 -5.84 -7.79
N SER A 100 1.87 -4.67 -7.20
CA SER A 100 1.64 -4.54 -5.77
C SER A 100 0.58 -3.49 -5.46
N ILE A 101 -0.09 -3.69 -4.32
CA ILE A 101 -1.03 -2.74 -3.73
C ILE A 101 -0.82 -2.70 -2.23
N ILE A 102 -0.94 -1.52 -1.63
CA ILE A 102 -1.01 -1.31 -0.19
C ILE A 102 -2.17 -0.34 0.05
N PHE A 103 -3.06 -0.64 0.99
CA PHE A 103 -4.11 0.27 1.38
C PHE A 103 -4.51 0.11 2.84
N LEU A 104 -4.94 1.22 3.42
CA LEU A 104 -5.26 1.32 4.84
C LEU A 104 -6.15 2.53 5.09
N ASN A 105 -6.76 2.58 6.27
CA ASN A 105 -7.65 3.67 6.63
C ASN A 105 -6.95 5.03 6.57
N ARG A 106 -7.61 6.01 5.94
CA ARG A 106 -7.12 7.37 5.82
C ARG A 106 -6.82 7.96 7.20
N GLY A 107 -5.66 8.60 7.31
CA GLY A 107 -5.21 9.27 8.53
C GLY A 107 -4.31 8.43 9.43
N GLN A 108 -4.11 7.13 9.14
CA GLN A 108 -3.06 6.33 9.80
C GLN A 108 -1.66 6.82 9.38
N ILE A 109 -1.48 7.17 8.10
CA ILE A 109 -0.29 7.87 7.61
C ILE A 109 -0.61 9.37 7.53
N PRO A 110 0.07 10.24 8.30
CA PRO A 110 -0.25 11.67 8.34
C PRO A 110 0.01 12.41 7.03
N LYS A 111 1.04 12.00 6.28
CA LYS A 111 1.45 12.60 5.01
C LYS A 111 1.85 11.52 4.00
N PRO A 112 0.87 10.85 3.37
CA PRO A 112 1.13 9.85 2.35
C PRO A 112 1.99 10.41 1.21
N VAL A 113 3.02 9.67 0.83
CA VAL A 113 3.93 10.02 -0.27
C VAL A 113 4.17 8.85 -1.20
N SER A 114 4.44 9.17 -2.47
CA SER A 114 5.03 8.23 -3.41
C SER A 114 6.52 8.07 -3.13
N VAL A 115 7.04 6.87 -3.37
CA VAL A 115 8.44 6.50 -3.15
C VAL A 115 8.93 5.71 -4.35
N GLU A 116 10.14 6.00 -4.81
CA GLU A 116 10.75 5.35 -5.96
C GLU A 116 12.26 5.28 -5.73
N ASP A 117 12.85 4.13 -6.04
CA ASP A 117 14.30 3.93 -6.09
C ASP A 117 14.68 3.03 -7.27
N ASP A 118 15.93 2.58 -7.31
CA ASP A 118 16.44 1.72 -8.40
C ASP A 118 15.83 0.30 -8.40
N LEU A 119 15.14 -0.10 -7.33
CA LEU A 119 14.61 -1.44 -7.10
C LEU A 119 13.09 -1.52 -7.21
N PHE A 120 12.37 -0.44 -6.90
CA PHE A 120 10.91 -0.42 -6.98
C PHE A 120 10.35 0.99 -7.19
N SER A 121 9.06 1.03 -7.56
CA SER A 121 8.25 2.24 -7.50
C SER A 121 6.96 1.96 -6.73
N LEU A 122 6.54 2.92 -5.90
CA LEU A 122 5.32 2.88 -5.10
C LEU A 122 4.64 4.26 -5.16
N VAL A 123 3.54 4.35 -5.89
CA VAL A 123 2.84 5.60 -6.15
C VAL A 123 1.63 5.71 -5.24
N TYR A 124 1.54 6.80 -4.46
CA TYR A 124 0.32 7.16 -3.73
C TYR A 124 -0.75 7.66 -4.70
N VAL A 125 -1.91 7.00 -4.69
CA VAL A 125 -3.04 7.25 -5.61
C VAL A 125 -4.19 8.03 -4.95
N GLY A 126 -4.06 8.34 -3.65
CA GLY A 126 -5.06 9.10 -2.91
C GLY A 126 -6.14 8.24 -2.26
N GLY A 127 -6.93 8.88 -1.39
CA GLY A 127 -8.04 8.24 -0.68
C GLY A 127 -9.23 7.87 -1.59
N ILE A 128 -9.83 6.70 -1.42
CA ILE A 128 -11.07 6.25 -2.08
C ILE A 128 -12.09 5.87 -0.99
N GLU A 129 -13.31 6.39 -1.12
CA GLU A 129 -14.40 6.14 -0.18
C GLU A 129 -15.05 4.77 -0.40
N TYR A 130 -15.48 4.12 0.68
CA TYR A 130 -16.26 2.89 0.66
C TYR A 130 -17.32 2.90 1.77
N SER A 131 -18.37 2.11 1.60
CA SER A 131 -19.38 1.86 2.63
C SER A 131 -19.11 0.52 3.32
N ALA A 132 -18.94 0.58 4.65
CA ALA A 132 -18.81 -0.57 5.54
C ALA A 132 -20.18 -1.05 6.07
#